data_AF-A0A8T4N213-F1
#
_entry.id   AF-A0A8T4N213-F1
#
_cell.length_a   1.000
_cell.length_b   1.000
_cell.length_c   1.000
_cell.angle_alpha   90.00
_cell.angle_beta   90.00
_cell.angle_gamma   90.00
#
_symmetry.space_group_name_H-M   'P 1'
#
loop_
_entity.id
_entity.type
_entity.pdbx_description
1 polymer ?
#
loop_
_entity_poly.entity_id
_entity_poly.type
_entity_poly.pdbx_seq_one_letter_code
_entity_poly.pdbx_strand_id
1 'polypeptide(L)'
;MEKITIDNVGEFLIKCVPEFKITYKEFLKDNDGEKIIHVLFGCYLTPFVKEVIKKEETNTLKKVGIFLSKCFEFGDQDIDNIVHVSFFENMKMRTFDKLVPYLSKKLVRHMKDMGRKYPYFY
;
A
#
# COMPACT_ATOMS: atom_id res chain seq x y z
N MET A 1 2.72 4.89 -20.11
CA MET A 1 2.38 5.03 -18.68
C MET A 1 3.63 5.49 -17.95
N GLU A 2 3.53 6.48 -17.07
CA GLU A 2 4.64 6.93 -16.23
C GLU A 2 5.10 5.77 -15.33
N LYS A 3 6.41 5.50 -15.25
CA LYS A 3 6.97 4.43 -14.42
C LYS A 3 6.84 4.82 -12.95
N ILE A 4 6.34 3.93 -12.10
CA ILE A 4 6.36 4.14 -10.64
C ILE A 4 7.78 3.87 -10.14
N THR A 5 8.30 4.77 -9.32
CA THR A 5 9.64 4.78 -8.72
C THR A 5 9.54 5.28 -7.28
N ILE A 6 10.60 5.12 -6.49
CA ILE A 6 10.66 5.66 -5.11
C ILE A 6 10.35 7.16 -5.09
N ASP A 7 10.85 7.91 -6.09
CA ASP A 7 10.73 9.36 -6.13
C ASP A 7 9.32 9.87 -6.39
N ASN A 8 8.47 9.06 -7.03
CA ASN A 8 7.14 9.46 -7.50
C ASN A 8 5.97 8.61 -6.98
N VAL A 9 6.24 7.55 -6.20
CA VAL A 9 5.20 6.63 -5.69
C VAL A 9 4.22 7.35 -4.76
N GLY A 10 4.67 8.35 -4.01
CA GLY A 10 3.83 9.18 -3.15
C GLY A 10 2.82 10.01 -3.95
N GLU A 11 3.26 10.67 -5.01
CA GLU A 11 2.38 11.40 -5.92
C GLU A 11 1.42 10.46 -6.64
N PHE A 12 1.90 9.29 -7.06
CA PHE A 12 1.08 8.28 -7.71
C PHE A 12 -0.01 7.73 -6.77
N LEU A 13 0.31 7.55 -5.49
CA LEU A 13 -0.65 7.17 -4.46
C LEU A 13 -1.79 8.17 -4.37
N ILE A 14 -1.51 9.47 -4.30
CA ILE A 14 -2.56 10.51 -4.20
C ILE A 14 -3.39 10.59 -5.48
N LYS A 15 -2.78 10.41 -6.65
CA LYS A 15 -3.51 10.34 -7.92
C LYS A 15 -4.51 9.18 -7.92
N CYS A 16 -4.14 8.03 -7.33
CA CYS A 16 -5.00 6.85 -7.27
C CYS A 16 -6.02 6.91 -6.12
N VAL A 17 -5.62 7.46 -4.96
CA VAL A 17 -6.35 7.47 -3.69
C VAL A 17 -6.41 8.93 -3.19
N PRO A 18 -7.22 9.80 -3.82
CA PRO A 18 -7.28 11.22 -3.46
C PRO A 18 -7.73 11.46 -2.01
N GLU A 19 -8.46 10.51 -1.41
CA GLU A 19 -8.85 10.52 0.01
C GLU A 19 -7.64 10.54 0.96
N PHE A 20 -6.49 10.01 0.53
CA PHE A 20 -5.24 9.99 1.30
C PHE A 20 -4.51 11.34 1.29
N LYS A 21 -4.96 12.33 0.50
CA LYS A 21 -4.24 13.60 0.28
C LYS A 21 -3.96 14.39 1.56
N ILE A 22 -4.87 14.36 2.54
CA ILE A 22 -4.67 15.05 3.82
C ILE A 22 -3.55 14.36 4.62
N THR A 23 -3.64 13.04 4.79
CA THR A 23 -2.62 12.23 5.44
C THR A 23 -1.25 12.34 4.76
N TYR A 24 -1.20 12.46 3.44
CA TYR A 24 0.07 12.69 2.72
C TYR A 24 0.68 14.07 3.02
N LYS A 25 -0.14 15.10 3.20
CA LYS A 25 0.37 16.42 3.59
C LYS A 25 0.92 16.41 5.02
N GLU A 26 0.27 15.68 5.92
CA GLU A 26 0.76 15.47 7.29
C GLU A 26 2.10 14.74 7.27
N PHE A 27 2.20 13.65 6.49
CA PHE A 27 3.46 12.95 6.25
C PHE A 27 4.57 13.91 5.79
N LEU A 28 4.35 14.71 4.75
CA LEU A 28 5.38 15.65 4.29
C LEU A 28 5.74 16.67 5.36
N LYS A 29 4.76 17.16 6.12
CA LYS A 29 5.00 18.13 7.20
C LYS A 29 5.84 17.53 8.33
N ASP A 30 5.51 16.31 8.75
CA ASP A 30 6.17 15.62 9.88
C ASP A 30 7.60 15.18 9.53
N ASN A 31 7.94 15.14 8.24
CA ASN A 31 9.25 14.73 7.72
C ASN A 31 9.96 15.87 6.97
N ASP A 32 9.68 17.14 7.30
CA ASP A 32 10.34 18.33 6.74
C ASP A 32 10.37 18.39 5.19
N GLY A 33 9.35 17.83 4.54
CA GLY A 33 9.20 17.73 3.10
C GLY A 33 9.92 16.53 2.47
N GLU A 34 10.63 15.72 3.25
CA GLU A 34 11.33 14.54 2.77
C GLU A 34 10.37 13.38 2.43
N LYS A 35 10.69 12.67 1.34
CA LYS A 35 9.90 11.55 0.82
C LYS A 35 10.43 10.21 1.34
N ILE A 36 10.32 9.99 2.64
CA ILE A 36 10.74 8.75 3.28
C ILE A 36 9.68 7.65 3.03
N ILE A 37 9.81 6.90 1.93
CA ILE A 37 8.75 6.01 1.42
C ILE A 37 8.40 4.85 2.39
N HIS A 38 9.37 4.28 3.09
CA HIS A 38 9.07 3.23 4.08
C HIS A 38 8.21 3.78 5.25
N VAL A 39 8.45 5.03 5.67
CA VAL A 39 7.60 5.72 6.67
C VAL A 39 6.22 5.99 6.09
N LEU A 40 6.13 6.48 4.85
CA LEU A 40 4.85 6.70 4.16
C LEU A 40 3.98 5.44 4.15
N PHE A 41 4.55 4.29 3.76
CA PHE A 41 3.81 3.02 3.67
C PHE A 41 3.47 2.44 5.06
N GLY A 42 4.43 2.46 5.99
CA GLY A 42 4.25 1.85 7.32
C GLY A 42 3.45 2.70 8.31
N CYS A 43 3.75 3.98 8.41
CA CYS A 43 3.22 4.84 9.45
C CYS A 43 1.98 5.63 9.02
N TYR A 44 1.77 5.84 7.71
CA TYR A 44 0.67 6.66 7.22
C TYR A 44 -0.35 5.87 6.39
N LEU A 45 0.11 5.16 5.36
CA LEU A 45 -0.79 4.38 4.49
C LEU A 45 -1.40 3.20 5.24
N THR A 46 -0.62 2.46 6.05
CA THR A 46 -1.15 1.31 6.79
C THR A 46 -2.25 1.69 7.79
N PRO A 47 -2.08 2.71 8.68
CA PRO A 47 -3.16 3.16 9.54
C PRO A 47 -4.37 3.70 8.78
N PHE A 48 -4.14 4.46 7.69
CA PHE A 48 -5.22 4.94 6.84
C PHE A 48 -6.09 3.79 6.30
N VAL A 49 -5.46 2.73 5.76
CA VAL A 49 -6.19 1.57 5.24
C VAL A 49 -6.96 0.84 6.35
N LYS A 50 -6.39 0.75 7.56
CA LYS A 50 -7.09 0.19 8.72
C LYS A 50 -8.36 0.98 9.04
N GLU A 51 -8.30 2.31 9.01
CA GLU A 51 -9.47 3.17 9.24
C GLU A 51 -10.50 3.08 8.12
N VAL A 52 -10.07 3.07 6.86
CA VAL A 52 -10.94 2.85 5.69
C VAL A 52 -11.71 1.53 5.80
N ILE A 53 -11.06 0.47 6.26
CA ILE A 53 -11.69 -0.83 6.49
C ILE A 53 -12.70 -0.75 7.64
N LYS A 54 -12.37 -0.10 8.76
CA LYS A 54 -13.31 0.07 9.89
C LYS A 54 -14.56 0.86 9.51
N LYS A 55 -14.43 1.83 8.61
CA LYS A 55 -15.53 2.66 8.10
C LYS A 55 -16.28 2.01 6.93
N GLU A 56 -15.85 0.83 6.49
CA GLU A 56 -16.43 0.11 5.35
C GLU A 56 -16.45 0.93 4.04
N GLU A 57 -15.48 1.83 3.87
CA GLU A 57 -15.33 2.70 2.70
C GLU A 57 -14.80 1.92 1.48
N THR A 58 -15.68 1.09 0.91
CA THR A 58 -15.36 0.13 -0.16
C THR A 58 -14.71 0.78 -1.39
N ASN A 59 -15.16 1.98 -1.78
CA ASN A 59 -14.59 2.69 -2.93
C ASN A 59 -13.13 3.11 -2.70
N THR A 60 -12.82 3.64 -1.52
CA THR A 60 -11.45 4.02 -1.13
C THR A 60 -10.57 2.78 -1.06
N LEU A 61 -11.08 1.68 -0.47
CA LEU A 61 -10.35 0.42 -0.36
C LEU A 61 -10.04 -0.19 -1.73
N LYS A 62 -10.98 -0.10 -2.68
CA LYS A 62 -10.77 -0.53 -4.07
C LYS A 62 -9.66 0.26 -4.75
N LYS A 63 -9.60 1.58 -4.56
CA LYS A 63 -8.53 2.44 -5.10
C LYS A 63 -7.17 2.07 -4.53
N VAL A 64 -7.09 1.81 -3.23
CA VAL A 64 -5.86 1.33 -2.57
C VAL A 64 -5.43 -0.01 -3.17
N GLY A 65 -6.34 -0.96 -3.32
CA GLY A 65 -6.02 -2.27 -3.90
C GLY A 65 -5.48 -2.17 -5.33
N ILE A 66 -6.07 -1.30 -6.14
CA ILE A 66 -5.59 -1.01 -7.50
C ILE A 66 -4.19 -0.37 -7.46
N PHE A 67 -3.96 0.59 -6.57
CA PHE A 67 -2.65 1.24 -6.41
C PHE A 67 -1.55 0.21 -6.07
N LEU A 68 -1.77 -0.63 -5.05
CA LEU A 68 -0.82 -1.65 -4.63
C LEU A 68 -0.53 -2.66 -5.73
N SER A 69 -1.57 -3.06 -6.47
CA SER A 69 -1.43 -3.96 -7.61
C SER A 69 -0.57 -3.34 -8.72
N LYS A 70 -0.74 -2.04 -8.98
CA LYS A 70 0.08 -1.33 -9.96
C LYS A 70 1.54 -1.26 -9.51
N CYS A 71 1.82 -0.90 -8.26
CA CYS A 71 3.17 -0.91 -7.71
C CYS A 71 3.89 -2.23 -8.02
N PHE A 72 3.22 -3.36 -7.81
CA PHE A 72 3.73 -4.69 -8.09
C PHE A 72 3.85 -5.05 -9.59
N GLU A 73 2.98 -4.50 -10.43
CA GLU A 73 3.00 -4.77 -11.87
C GLU A 73 4.15 -4.07 -12.59
N PHE A 74 4.62 -2.94 -12.05
CA PHE A 74 5.79 -2.23 -12.61
C PHE A 74 7.12 -2.97 -12.38
N GLY A 75 7.18 -3.90 -11.43
CA GLY A 75 8.35 -4.78 -11.23
C GLY A 75 9.60 -4.05 -10.76
N ASP A 76 9.42 -2.94 -10.04
CA ASP A 76 10.52 -2.26 -9.37
C ASP A 76 10.76 -2.93 -8.01
N GLN A 77 11.91 -3.59 -7.87
CA GLN A 77 12.20 -4.44 -6.71
C GLN A 77 12.22 -3.66 -5.39
N ASP A 78 12.59 -2.39 -5.41
CA ASP A 78 12.61 -1.57 -4.20
C ASP A 78 11.19 -1.21 -3.75
N ILE A 79 10.33 -0.85 -4.71
CA ILE A 79 8.90 -0.63 -4.45
C ILE A 79 8.24 -1.91 -3.94
N ASP A 80 8.51 -3.05 -4.58
CA ASP A 80 7.97 -4.35 -4.16
C ASP A 80 8.38 -4.68 -2.72
N ASN A 81 9.67 -4.49 -2.39
CA ASN A 81 10.19 -4.69 -1.05
C ASN A 81 9.51 -3.77 -0.04
N ILE A 82 9.38 -2.47 -0.33
CA ILE A 82 8.73 -1.52 0.58
C ILE A 82 7.26 -1.86 0.80
N VAL A 83 6.52 -2.17 -0.28
CA VAL A 83 5.12 -2.61 -0.18
C VAL A 83 5.01 -3.85 0.71
N HIS A 84 5.94 -4.79 0.60
CA HIS A 84 5.98 -5.97 1.45
C HIS A 84 6.26 -5.63 2.92
N VAL A 85 7.45 -5.08 3.19
CA VAL A 85 7.97 -4.93 4.57
C VAL A 85 7.33 -3.77 5.32
N SER A 86 6.99 -2.69 4.62
CA SER A 86 6.42 -1.50 5.26
C SER A 86 4.91 -1.52 5.28
N PHE A 87 4.23 -2.15 4.32
CA PHE A 87 2.75 -2.19 4.31
C PHE A 87 2.18 -3.54 4.72
N PHE A 88 2.51 -4.62 4.01
CA PHE A 88 1.88 -5.92 4.28
C PHE A 88 2.29 -6.55 5.61
N GLU A 89 3.55 -6.48 6.02
CA GLU A 89 3.98 -6.99 7.34
C GLU A 89 3.31 -6.24 8.51
N ASN A 90 2.94 -4.97 8.31
CA ASN A 90 2.23 -4.16 9.30
C ASN A 90 0.70 -4.38 9.31
N MET A 91 0.18 -5.23 8.44
CA MET A 91 -1.24 -5.57 8.33
C MET A 91 -1.55 -6.88 9.03
N LYS A 92 -2.53 -6.87 9.94
CA LYS A 92 -3.04 -8.11 10.54
C LYS A 92 -3.84 -8.90 9.49
N MET A 93 -3.78 -10.24 9.56
CA MET A 93 -4.43 -11.15 8.61
C MET A 93 -5.91 -10.80 8.33
N ARG A 94 -6.72 -10.59 9.37
CA ARG A 94 -8.14 -10.20 9.21
C ARG A 94 -8.36 -8.88 8.48
N THR A 95 -7.42 -7.94 8.62
CA THR A 95 -7.47 -6.65 7.92
C THR A 95 -7.06 -6.84 6.46
N PHE A 96 -6.08 -7.70 6.20
CA PHE A 96 -5.65 -8.04 4.86
C PHE A 96 -6.76 -8.73 4.04
N ASP A 97 -7.53 -9.65 4.63
CA ASP A 97 -8.63 -10.35 3.94
C ASP A 97 -9.67 -9.40 3.34
N LYS A 98 -9.88 -8.23 3.95
CA LYS A 98 -10.78 -7.19 3.44
C LYS A 98 -10.23 -6.46 2.22
N LEU A 99 -8.90 -6.42 2.07
CA LEU A 99 -8.20 -5.79 0.95
C LEU A 99 -8.03 -6.73 -0.24
N VAL A 100 -7.85 -8.05 0.01
CA VAL A 100 -7.63 -9.09 -1.00
C VAL A 100 -8.55 -9.02 -2.23
N PRO A 101 -9.88 -8.80 -2.09
CA PRO A 101 -10.79 -8.74 -3.24
C PRO A 101 -10.46 -7.65 -4.26
N TYR A 102 -9.68 -6.64 -3.87
CA TYR A 102 -9.32 -5.50 -4.70
C TYR A 102 -7.89 -5.56 -5.24
N LEU A 103 -7.13 -6.58 -4.87
CA LEU A 103 -5.76 -6.80 -5.36
C LEU A 103 -5.78 -7.59 -6.69
N SER A 104 -4.79 -7.37 -7.54
CA SER A 104 -4.63 -8.15 -8.76
C SER A 104 -4.25 -9.59 -8.43
N LYS A 105 -4.70 -10.53 -9.29
CA LYS A 105 -4.38 -11.95 -9.13
C LYS A 105 -2.88 -12.22 -9.05
N LYS A 106 -2.07 -11.42 -9.75
CA LYS A 106 -0.60 -11.51 -9.77
C LYS A 106 -0.03 -11.21 -8.39
N LEU A 107 -0.46 -10.10 -7.78
CA LEU A 107 -0.04 -9.71 -6.44
C LEU A 107 -0.53 -10.72 -5.38
N VAL A 108 -1.80 -11.13 -5.43
CA VAL A 108 -2.32 -12.14 -4.48
C VAL A 108 -1.53 -13.45 -4.58
N ARG A 109 -1.20 -13.91 -5.78
CA ARG A 109 -0.38 -15.11 -5.98
C ARG A 109 1.02 -14.92 -5.42
N HIS A 110 1.69 -13.81 -5.73
CA HIS A 110 3.00 -13.50 -5.21
C HIS A 110 3.03 -13.50 -3.67
N MET A 111 2.02 -12.90 -3.04
CA MET A 111 1.87 -12.90 -1.59
C MET A 111 1.66 -14.30 -1.02
N LYS A 112 0.86 -15.16 -1.67
CA LYS A 112 0.68 -16.56 -1.25
C LYS A 112 1.99 -17.37 -1.37
N ASP A 113 2.76 -17.14 -2.43
CA ASP A 113 4.05 -17.79 -2.64
C ASP A 113 5.07 -17.34 -1.56
N MET A 114 5.00 -16.06 -1.14
CA MET A 114 5.78 -15.53 0.00
C MET A 114 5.26 -16.00 1.36
N GLY A 115 3.96 -16.26 1.51
CA GLY A 115 3.35 -16.81 2.72
C GLY A 115 3.86 -18.20 3.11
N ARG A 116 4.52 -18.92 2.19
CA ARG A 116 5.33 -20.11 2.53
C ARG A 116 6.59 -19.79 3.35
N LYS A 117 7.05 -18.54 3.37
CA LYS A 117 8.15 -18.03 4.21
C LYS A 117 7.68 -17.24 5.46
N TYR A 118 6.45 -16.73 5.46
CA TYR A 118 5.89 -15.94 6.57
C TYR A 118 4.46 -16.42 6.90
N PRO A 119 4.22 -17.07 8.06
CA PRO A 119 3.02 -17.88 8.33
C PRO A 119 1.71 -17.08 8.54
N TYR A 120 1.64 -15.81 8.13
CA TYR A 120 0.47 -14.94 8.31
C TYR A 120 -0.58 -15.05 7.19
N PHE A 121 -0.48 -16.06 6.31
CA PHE A 121 -1.32 -16.22 5.11
C PHE A 121 -2.00 -17.60 4.99
N TYR A 122 -2.15 -18.32 6.09
CA TYR A 122 -2.89 -19.59 6.18
C TYR A 122 -4.24 -19.43 6.88
#